data_AF-A0AAU7Q3Q0-F1
#
_entry.id   AF-A0AAU7Q3Q0-F1
#
_cell.length_a   1.000
_cell.length_b   1.000
_cell.length_c   1.000
_cell.angle_alpha   90.00
_cell.angle_beta   90.00
_cell.angle_gamma   90.00
#
_symmetry.space_group_name_H-M   'P 1'
#
loop_
_entity.id
_entity.type
_entity.pdbx_description
1 polymer ?
#
loop_
_entity_poly.entity_id
_entity_poly.type
_entity_poly.pdbx_seq_one_letter_code
_entity_poly.pdbx_strand_id
1 'polypeptide(L)'
;MYVAFLNNQKNVVNALLAVKGINVNLQDVFEQTPLNFAIKIGKEKIVNALLAVQNIDVSLRDEKERTPLYLAAEKGKTEIVKALLDKRPNCIDLPNEHGRTSLYIAAKENHNKVVRALLKEGADPFLDDCEGKNLAEMVTEEAIIKAVVLGVGIFIITSIVAAIVVTSAYFIGVSLSVGAMAGIAVAAAVLTGLVAWVLCMKCLSLVMS
;
A
#
# COMPACT_ATOMS: atom_id res chain seq x y z
N MET A 1 -5.78 29.82 7.75
CA MET A 1 -4.96 28.58 7.70
C MET A 1 -4.39 28.35 6.31
N TYR A 2 -5.21 28.33 5.25
CA TYR A 2 -4.79 28.13 3.85
C TYR A 2 -3.64 29.04 3.37
N VAL A 3 -3.68 30.34 3.69
CA VAL A 3 -2.61 31.30 3.36
C VAL A 3 -1.28 30.98 4.06
N ALA A 4 -1.30 30.38 5.25
CA ALA A 4 -0.09 30.02 6.00
C ALA A 4 0.67 28.85 5.35
N PHE A 5 -0.04 27.96 4.65
CA PHE A 5 0.58 26.87 3.89
C PHE A 5 1.37 27.38 2.68
N LEU A 6 0.88 28.42 2.00
CA LEU A 6 1.54 29.00 0.82
C LEU A 6 2.88 29.64 1.17
N ASN A 7 2.98 30.30 2.33
CA ASN A 7 4.19 30.99 2.77
C ASN A 7 5.19 30.08 3.50
N ASN A 8 4.94 28.77 3.59
CA ASN A 8 5.81 27.78 4.26
C ASN A 8 6.14 28.12 5.73
N GLN A 9 5.28 28.90 6.39
CA GLN A 9 5.54 29.36 7.75
C GLN A 9 5.05 28.32 8.76
N LYS A 10 5.88 27.29 9.01
CA LYS A 10 5.64 26.28 10.06
C LYS A 10 5.24 26.92 11.39
N ASN A 11 5.88 28.03 11.75
CA ASN A 11 5.59 28.77 12.99
C ASN A 11 4.16 29.31 13.03
N VAL A 12 3.62 29.79 11.92
CA VAL A 12 2.22 30.26 11.84
C VAL A 12 1.26 29.10 11.88
N VAL A 13 1.56 27.97 11.23
CA VAL A 13 0.73 26.77 11.35
C VAL A 13 0.71 26.27 12.80
N ASN A 14 1.86 26.19 13.46
CA ASN A 14 1.93 25.81 14.87
C ASN A 14 1.21 26.80 15.80
N ALA A 15 1.35 28.10 15.56
CA ALA A 15 0.66 29.13 16.34
C ALA A 15 -0.87 29.07 16.15
N LEU A 16 -1.34 28.78 14.93
CA LEU A 16 -2.77 28.54 14.66
C LEU A 16 -3.23 27.26 15.36
N LEU A 17 -2.50 26.15 15.22
CA LEU A 17 -2.84 24.88 15.89
C LEU A 17 -2.84 24.97 17.42
N ALA A 18 -2.11 25.93 18.01
CA ALA A 18 -2.12 26.20 19.44
C ALA A 18 -3.35 26.97 19.93
N VAL A 19 -4.14 27.56 19.02
CA VAL A 19 -5.40 28.22 19.37
C VAL A 19 -6.43 27.15 19.78
N LYS A 20 -6.92 27.25 21.02
CA LYS A 20 -7.94 26.33 21.56
C LYS A 20 -9.20 26.36 20.67
N GLY A 21 -9.62 25.19 20.21
CA GLY A 21 -10.88 25.02 19.46
C GLY A 21 -10.77 25.05 17.93
N ILE A 22 -9.57 25.10 17.35
CA ILE A 22 -9.44 24.93 15.90
C ILE A 22 -9.81 23.50 15.49
N ASN A 23 -10.79 23.37 14.61
CA ASN A 23 -11.09 22.13 13.93
C ASN A 23 -10.14 21.95 12.72
N VAL A 24 -9.16 21.06 12.85
CA VAL A 24 -8.17 20.76 11.81
C VAL A 24 -8.72 19.90 10.67
N ASN A 25 -9.92 19.34 10.84
CA ASN A 25 -10.61 18.50 9.87
C ASN A 25 -11.65 19.28 9.04
N LEU A 26 -11.69 20.60 9.16
CA LEU A 26 -12.65 21.43 8.45
C LEU A 26 -12.35 21.40 6.95
N GLN A 27 -13.35 20.97 6.17
CA GLN A 27 -13.30 20.92 4.73
C GLN A 27 -13.68 22.27 4.12
N ASP A 28 -12.98 22.68 3.06
CA ASP A 28 -13.36 23.84 2.26
C ASP A 28 -14.46 23.50 1.24
N VAL A 29 -14.75 24.43 0.33
CA VAL A 29 -15.79 24.29 -0.71
C VAL A 29 -15.49 23.14 -1.69
N PHE A 30 -14.24 22.67 -1.75
CA PHE A 30 -13.78 21.55 -2.58
C PHE A 30 -13.57 20.27 -1.75
N GLU A 31 -14.15 20.23 -0.55
CA GLU A 31 -14.01 19.15 0.42
C GLU A 31 -12.55 18.91 0.86
N GLN A 32 -11.67 19.90 0.68
CA GLN A 32 -10.26 19.76 1.00
C GLN A 32 -10.02 20.09 2.46
N THR A 33 -9.30 19.20 3.14
CA THR A 33 -8.79 19.45 4.48
C THR A 33 -7.46 20.22 4.41
N PRO A 34 -7.07 20.91 5.50
CA PRO A 34 -5.74 21.50 5.62
C PRO A 34 -4.60 20.49 5.39
N LEU A 35 -4.82 19.22 5.74
CA LEU A 35 -3.88 18.13 5.46
C LEU A 35 -3.75 17.86 3.95
N ASN A 36 -4.87 17.75 3.23
CA ASN A 36 -4.87 17.56 1.78
C ASN A 36 -4.13 18.70 1.07
N PHE A 37 -4.35 19.93 1.52
CA PHE A 37 -3.65 21.10 0.97
C PHE A 37 -2.13 21.05 1.23
N ALA A 38 -1.71 20.67 2.44
CA ALA A 38 -0.30 20.52 2.78
C ALA A 38 0.41 19.45 1.93
N ILE A 39 -0.29 18.34 1.65
CA ILE A 39 0.19 17.25 0.78
C ILE A 39 0.28 17.72 -0.67
N LYS A 40 -0.74 18.43 -1.18
CA LYS A 40 -0.75 18.98 -2.56
C LYS A 40 0.43 19.92 -2.81
N ILE A 41 0.81 20.73 -1.82
CA ILE A 41 2.00 21.61 -1.90
C ILE A 41 3.31 20.82 -1.69
N GLY A 42 3.24 19.66 -1.04
CA GLY A 42 4.40 18.82 -0.74
C GLY A 42 5.25 19.33 0.42
N LYS A 43 4.65 20.01 1.41
CA LYS A 43 5.37 20.55 2.57
C LYS A 43 5.41 19.55 3.72
N GLU A 44 6.37 18.62 3.66
CA GLU A 44 6.56 17.55 4.67
C GLU A 44 6.56 18.06 6.12
N LYS A 45 7.27 19.15 6.41
CA LYS A 45 7.35 19.71 7.77
C LYS A 45 5.99 20.14 8.32
N ILE A 46 5.10 20.60 7.43
CA ILE A 46 3.76 21.04 7.80
C ILE A 46 2.84 19.83 7.92
N VAL A 47 2.94 18.87 7.01
CA VAL A 47 2.23 17.59 7.10
C VAL A 47 2.54 16.91 8.43
N ASN A 48 3.80 16.79 8.83
CA ASN A 48 4.17 16.18 10.10
C ASN A 48 3.64 16.95 11.31
N ALA A 49 3.58 18.29 11.25
CA ALA A 49 3.00 19.09 12.30
C ALA A 49 1.47 18.87 12.44
N LEU A 50 0.77 18.73 11.31
CA LEU A 50 -0.65 18.39 11.30
C LEU A 50 -0.90 16.97 11.80
N LEU A 51 -0.11 15.99 11.37
CA LEU A 51 -0.23 14.60 11.79
C LEU A 51 0.07 14.40 13.29
N ALA A 52 0.81 15.33 13.92
CA ALA A 52 1.04 15.32 15.36
C ALA A 52 -0.21 15.70 16.19
N VAL A 53 -1.26 16.25 15.56
CA VAL A 53 -2.52 16.59 16.23
C VAL A 53 -3.31 15.31 16.55
N GLN A 54 -3.80 15.17 17.78
CA GLN A 54 -4.46 13.94 18.25
C GLN A 54 -5.75 13.59 17.48
N ASN A 55 -6.53 14.59 17.07
CA ASN A 55 -7.84 14.39 16.44
C ASN A 55 -7.82 14.60 14.92
N ILE A 56 -6.66 14.43 14.26
CA ILE A 56 -6.59 14.57 12.81
C ILE A 56 -7.21 13.34 12.13
N ASP A 57 -8.13 13.60 11.21
CA ASP A 57 -8.76 12.56 10.41
C ASP A 57 -8.07 12.45 9.05
N VAL A 58 -7.36 11.33 8.86
CA VAL A 58 -6.64 10.99 7.62
C VAL A 58 -7.50 10.21 6.63
N SER A 59 -8.79 9.99 6.93
CA SER A 59 -9.74 9.30 6.06
C SER A 59 -10.60 10.25 5.22
N LEU A 60 -10.56 11.55 5.51
CA LEU A 60 -11.37 12.57 4.84
C LEU A 60 -10.98 12.70 3.37
N ARG A 61 -11.98 12.53 2.51
CA ARG A 61 -11.83 12.58 1.06
C ARG A 61 -12.08 13.99 0.53
N ASP A 62 -11.45 14.33 -0.59
CA ASP A 62 -11.81 15.54 -1.33
C ASP A 62 -12.95 15.28 -2.33
N GLU A 63 -13.37 16.31 -3.08
CA GLU A 63 -14.48 16.27 -4.05
C GLU A 63 -14.39 15.13 -5.09
N LYS A 64 -13.19 14.56 -5.31
CA LYS A 64 -12.92 13.45 -6.23
C LYS A 64 -12.84 12.10 -5.52
N GLU A 65 -13.34 12.05 -4.30
CA GLU A 65 -13.20 10.95 -3.36
C GLU A 65 -11.73 10.56 -3.05
N ARG A 66 -10.75 11.46 -3.26
CA ARG A 66 -9.35 11.10 -3.03
C ARG A 66 -8.99 11.24 -1.56
N THR A 67 -8.38 10.20 -1.01
CA THR A 67 -7.82 10.23 0.35
C THR A 67 -6.50 11.03 0.40
N PRO A 68 -6.07 11.48 1.59
CA PRO A 68 -4.76 12.11 1.77
C PRO A 68 -3.62 11.19 1.31
N LEU A 69 -3.78 9.86 1.51
CA LEU A 69 -2.83 8.85 1.07
C LEU A 69 -2.76 8.77 -0.47
N TYR A 70 -3.91 8.83 -1.15
CA TYR A 70 -3.98 8.87 -2.61
C TYR A 70 -3.22 10.08 -3.16
N LEU A 71 -3.44 11.27 -2.57
CA LEU A 71 -2.75 12.50 -3.00
C LEU A 71 -1.23 12.41 -2.78
N ALA A 72 -0.78 11.83 -1.66
CA ALA A 72 0.63 11.64 -1.38
C ALA A 72 1.29 10.66 -2.36
N ALA A 73 0.54 9.61 -2.73
CA ALA A 73 0.94 8.61 -3.69
C ALA A 73 1.06 9.17 -5.12
N GLU A 74 0.08 9.95 -5.58
CA GLU A 74 0.10 10.66 -6.86
C GLU A 74 1.33 11.58 -6.97
N LYS A 75 1.72 12.24 -5.88
CA LYS A 75 2.88 13.14 -5.84
C LYS A 75 4.22 12.43 -5.62
N GLY A 76 4.23 11.12 -5.39
CA GLY A 76 5.46 10.36 -5.14
C GLY A 76 6.19 10.70 -3.84
N LYS A 77 5.50 11.32 -2.87
CA LYS A 77 6.11 11.82 -1.63
C LYS A 77 6.25 10.71 -0.60
N THR A 78 7.30 9.91 -0.73
CA THR A 78 7.54 8.69 0.07
C THR A 78 7.51 8.96 1.58
N GLU A 79 8.05 10.08 2.03
CA GLU A 79 8.16 10.49 3.41
C GLU A 79 6.79 10.83 4.00
N ILE A 80 5.94 11.49 3.20
CA ILE A 80 4.55 11.80 3.57
C ILE A 80 3.72 10.52 3.59
N VAL A 81 3.89 9.64 2.60
CA VAL A 81 3.22 8.32 2.56
C VAL A 81 3.55 7.52 3.82
N LYS A 82 4.83 7.43 4.20
CA LYS A 82 5.24 6.74 5.44
C LYS A 82 4.60 7.36 6.68
N ALA A 83 4.64 8.69 6.81
CA ALA A 83 4.03 9.37 7.96
C ALA A 83 2.50 9.16 8.04
N LEU A 84 1.83 9.06 6.89
CA LEU A 84 0.40 8.74 6.82
C LEU A 84 0.16 7.27 7.19
N LEU A 85 0.97 6.34 6.70
CA LEU A 85 0.88 4.91 7.00
C LEU A 85 1.16 4.61 8.48
N ASP A 86 2.06 5.36 9.13
CA ASP A 86 2.34 5.24 10.57
C ASP A 86 1.10 5.54 11.44
N LYS A 87 0.17 6.34 10.93
CA LYS A 87 -1.13 6.58 11.58
C LYS A 87 -2.13 5.45 11.38
N ARG A 88 -1.73 4.37 10.72
CA ARG A 88 -2.54 3.20 10.33
C ARG A 88 -3.88 3.65 9.73
N PRO A 89 -3.84 4.27 8.55
CA PRO A 89 -5.06 4.66 7.89
C PRO A 89 -5.85 3.38 7.57
N ASN A 90 -7.07 3.26 8.07
CA ASN A 90 -8.01 2.21 7.64
C ASN A 90 -8.45 2.40 6.16
N CYS A 91 -7.77 3.28 5.42
CA CYS A 91 -8.13 3.74 4.08
C CYS A 91 -7.06 3.48 3.02
N ILE A 92 -6.17 2.51 3.23
CA ILE A 92 -5.11 2.13 2.27
C ILE A 92 -5.68 1.81 0.89
N ASP A 93 -6.76 1.02 0.87
CA ASP A 93 -7.41 0.52 -0.35
C ASP A 93 -8.65 1.32 -0.75
N LEU A 94 -8.89 2.50 -0.17
CA LEU A 94 -10.03 3.31 -0.60
C LEU A 94 -9.82 3.83 -2.02
N PRO A 95 -10.76 3.55 -2.94
CA PRO A 95 -10.70 4.07 -4.29
C PRO A 95 -11.14 5.54 -4.33
N ASN A 96 -10.71 6.25 -5.37
CA ASN A 96 -11.27 7.54 -5.77
C ASN A 96 -12.57 7.36 -6.59
N GLU A 97 -13.11 8.46 -7.11
CA GLU A 97 -14.32 8.48 -7.97
C GLU A 97 -14.23 7.58 -9.23
N HIS A 98 -13.03 7.21 -9.65
CA HIS A 98 -12.76 6.33 -10.79
C HIS A 98 -12.42 4.90 -10.39
N GLY A 99 -12.64 4.50 -9.13
CA GLY A 99 -12.25 3.17 -8.66
C GLY A 99 -10.74 2.99 -8.45
N ARG A 100 -9.92 4.04 -8.61
CA ARG A 100 -8.45 3.93 -8.55
C ARG A 100 -7.93 4.06 -7.13
N THR A 101 -7.10 3.12 -6.70
CA THR A 101 -6.48 3.12 -5.37
C THR A 101 -5.18 3.92 -5.34
N SER A 102 -4.69 4.21 -4.12
CA SER A 102 -3.39 4.86 -3.89
C SER A 102 -2.23 4.06 -4.51
N LEU A 103 -2.33 2.73 -4.49
CA LEU A 103 -1.34 1.84 -5.09
C LEU A 103 -1.34 1.94 -6.61
N TYR A 104 -2.53 1.98 -7.23
CA TYR A 104 -2.68 2.14 -8.67
C TYR A 104 -2.01 3.43 -9.16
N ILE A 105 -2.32 4.58 -8.57
CA ILE A 105 -1.75 5.85 -9.03
C ILE A 105 -0.24 5.93 -8.78
N ALA A 106 0.26 5.39 -7.66
CA ALA A 106 1.70 5.34 -7.39
C ALA A 106 2.45 4.54 -8.45
N ALA A 107 1.89 3.41 -8.89
CA ALA A 107 2.49 2.59 -9.93
C ALA A 107 2.37 3.22 -11.32
N LYS A 108 1.24 3.87 -11.62
CA LYS A 108 1.03 4.57 -12.90
C LYS A 108 2.06 5.66 -13.13
N GLU A 109 2.40 6.37 -12.06
CA GLU A 109 3.38 7.45 -12.08
C GLU A 109 4.82 6.96 -11.82
N ASN A 110 5.06 5.64 -11.76
CA ASN A 110 6.36 4.99 -11.51
C ASN A 110 7.04 5.39 -10.18
N HIS A 111 6.26 5.63 -9.13
CA HIS A 111 6.77 5.95 -7.79
C HIS A 111 7.12 4.69 -6.99
N ASN A 112 8.17 3.99 -7.41
CA ASN A 112 8.53 2.66 -6.89
C ASN A 112 8.74 2.59 -5.37
N LYS A 113 9.28 3.66 -4.79
CA LYS A 113 9.47 3.76 -3.33
C LYS A 113 8.13 3.79 -2.58
N VAL A 114 7.14 4.48 -3.14
CA VAL A 114 5.77 4.56 -2.60
C VAL A 114 5.07 3.22 -2.79
N VAL A 115 5.16 2.61 -3.97
CA VAL A 115 4.58 1.30 -4.26
C VAL A 115 5.07 0.25 -3.27
N ARG A 116 6.38 0.18 -3.04
CA ARG A 116 6.97 -0.74 -2.05
C ARG A 116 6.46 -0.47 -0.63
N ALA A 117 6.28 0.80 -0.25
CA ALA A 117 5.76 1.15 1.07
C ALA A 117 4.30 0.71 1.24
N LEU A 118 3.45 0.96 0.24
CA LEU A 118 2.03 0.58 0.26
C LEU A 118 1.86 -0.95 0.28
N LEU A 119 2.61 -1.69 -0.55
CA LEU A 119 2.56 -3.15 -0.58
C LEU A 119 3.04 -3.78 0.74
N LYS A 120 4.04 -3.17 1.39
CA LYS A 120 4.52 -3.64 2.70
C LYS A 120 3.45 -3.52 3.78
N GLU A 121 2.61 -2.50 3.71
CA GLU A 121 1.49 -2.29 4.64
C GLU A 121 0.23 -3.07 4.23
N GLY A 122 0.29 -3.89 3.17
CA GLY A 122 -0.79 -4.79 2.77
C GLY A 122 -1.80 -4.21 1.78
N ALA A 123 -1.45 -3.17 1.02
CA ALA A 123 -2.31 -2.67 -0.06
C ALA A 123 -2.60 -3.75 -1.10
N ASP A 124 -3.85 -3.86 -1.54
CA ASP A 124 -4.29 -4.87 -2.49
C ASP A 124 -4.00 -4.45 -3.95
N PRO A 125 -3.13 -5.17 -4.68
CA PRO A 125 -2.84 -4.88 -6.08
C PRO A 125 -3.90 -5.37 -7.07
N PHE A 126 -4.86 -6.19 -6.64
CA PHE A 126 -5.85 -6.82 -7.52
C PHE A 126 -7.17 -6.05 -7.60
N LEU A 127 -7.25 -4.88 -6.96
CA LEU A 127 -8.42 -4.02 -7.05
C LEU A 127 -8.55 -3.42 -8.45
N ASP A 128 -9.70 -3.67 -9.07
CA ASP A 128 -10.05 -3.14 -10.38
C ASP A 128 -10.58 -1.70 -10.27
N ASP A 129 -10.20 -0.85 -11.23
CA ASP A 129 -10.79 0.46 -11.39
C ASP A 129 -12.17 0.38 -12.09
N CYS A 130 -12.85 1.52 -12.27
CA CYS A 130 -14.15 1.55 -12.94
C CYS A 130 -14.10 1.12 -14.42
N GLU A 131 -12.91 1.08 -15.03
CA GLU A 131 -12.68 0.60 -16.40
C GLU A 131 -12.40 -0.91 -16.43
N GLY A 132 -12.40 -1.59 -15.28
CA GLY A 132 -12.04 -3.00 -15.14
C GLY A 132 -10.54 -3.26 -15.25
N LYS A 133 -9.72 -2.21 -15.15
CA LYS A 133 -8.25 -2.34 -15.21
C LYS A 133 -7.72 -2.42 -13.80
N ASN A 134 -7.04 -3.52 -13.48
CA ASN A 134 -6.24 -3.61 -12.26
C ASN A 134 -4.80 -3.17 -12.49
N LEU A 135 -4.05 -3.07 -11.39
CA LEU A 135 -2.63 -2.76 -11.40
C LEU A 135 -1.85 -3.71 -12.31
N ALA A 136 -2.18 -5.00 -12.32
CA ALA A 136 -1.40 -6.03 -13.04
C ALA A 136 -1.38 -5.82 -14.55
N GLU A 137 -2.47 -5.30 -15.14
CA GLU A 137 -2.53 -4.96 -16.57
C GLU A 137 -1.70 -3.72 -16.91
N MET A 138 -1.60 -2.78 -15.98
CA MET A 138 -0.86 -1.53 -16.17
C MET A 138 0.65 -1.70 -16.02
N VAL A 139 1.13 -2.73 -15.30
CA VAL A 139 2.57 -2.98 -15.14
C VAL A 139 3.17 -3.55 -16.43
N THR A 140 3.44 -2.68 -17.39
CA THR A 140 4.00 -3.09 -18.68
C THR A 140 5.53 -3.08 -18.70
N GLU A 141 6.22 -2.31 -17.84
CA GLU A 141 7.69 -2.11 -17.95
C GLU A 141 8.48 -2.26 -16.62
N GLU A 142 7.81 -2.20 -15.46
CA GLU A 142 8.46 -2.25 -14.14
C GLU A 142 8.67 -3.68 -13.64
N ALA A 143 9.89 -4.21 -13.77
CA ALA A 143 10.26 -5.56 -13.33
C ALA A 143 9.96 -5.80 -11.83
N ILE A 144 10.10 -4.77 -10.99
CA ILE A 144 9.90 -4.86 -9.54
C ILE A 144 8.42 -5.06 -9.21
N ILE A 145 7.53 -4.22 -9.75
CA ILE A 145 6.10 -4.29 -9.44
C ILE A 145 5.52 -5.59 -10.03
N LYS A 146 5.95 -5.97 -11.24
CA LYS A 146 5.54 -7.22 -11.88
C LYS A 146 5.95 -8.45 -11.07
N ALA A 147 7.19 -8.46 -10.55
CA ALA A 147 7.67 -9.54 -9.70
C ALA A 147 6.92 -9.63 -8.37
N VAL A 148 6.58 -8.49 -7.75
CA VAL A 148 5.84 -8.49 -6.48
C VAL A 148 4.41 -8.97 -6.68
N VAL A 149 3.68 -8.44 -7.68
CA VAL A 149 2.27 -8.83 -7.94
C VAL A 149 2.15 -10.31 -8.33
N LEU A 150 2.99 -10.79 -9.27
CA LEU A 150 3.01 -12.20 -9.65
C LEU A 150 3.49 -13.10 -8.49
N GLY A 151 4.44 -12.63 -7.67
CA GLY A 151 4.94 -13.36 -6.51
C GLY A 151 3.88 -13.61 -5.44
N VAL A 152 3.02 -12.62 -5.15
CA VAL A 152 1.90 -12.75 -4.21
C VAL A 152 0.88 -13.78 -4.71
N GLY A 153 0.55 -13.75 -6.01
CA GLY A 153 -0.35 -14.75 -6.61
C GLY A 153 0.21 -16.18 -6.56
N ILE A 154 1.50 -16.36 -6.84
CA ILE A 154 2.18 -17.67 -6.73
C ILE A 154 2.16 -18.20 -5.29
N PHE A 155 2.32 -17.34 -4.29
CA PHE A 155 2.27 -17.75 -2.89
C PHE A 155 0.88 -18.29 -2.50
N ILE A 156 -0.18 -17.65 -2.97
CA ILE A 156 -1.56 -18.10 -2.74
C ILE A 156 -1.82 -19.42 -3.48
N ILE A 157 -1.41 -19.53 -4.75
CA ILE A 157 -1.58 -20.75 -5.54
C ILE A 157 -0.83 -21.93 -4.92
N THR A 158 0.42 -21.75 -4.51
CA THR A 158 1.20 -22.83 -3.85
C THR A 158 0.59 -23.23 -2.51
N SER A 159 0.05 -22.28 -1.74
CA SER A 159 -0.67 -22.57 -0.50
C SER A 159 -1.96 -23.37 -0.72
N ILE A 160 -2.73 -23.02 -1.77
CA ILE A 160 -3.95 -23.75 -2.15
C ILE A 160 -3.61 -25.16 -2.66
N VAL A 161 -2.60 -25.28 -3.54
CA VAL A 161 -2.14 -26.59 -4.06
C VAL A 161 -1.65 -27.47 -2.92
N ALA A 162 -0.90 -26.94 -1.96
CA ALA A 162 -0.47 -27.68 -0.77
C ALA A 162 -1.69 -28.18 0.05
N ALA A 163 -2.70 -27.34 0.27
CA ALA A 163 -3.92 -27.74 0.97
C ALA A 163 -4.72 -28.83 0.23
N ILE A 164 -4.79 -28.78 -1.10
CA ILE A 164 -5.47 -29.81 -1.93
C ILE A 164 -4.71 -31.14 -1.87
N VAL A 165 -3.38 -31.12 -1.94
CA VAL A 165 -2.56 -32.35 -1.84
C VAL A 165 -2.72 -33.00 -0.47
N VAL A 166 -2.74 -32.21 0.60
CA VAL A 166 -2.92 -32.72 1.97
C VAL A 166 -4.32 -33.34 2.17
N THR A 167 -5.37 -32.72 1.64
CA THR A 167 -6.75 -33.19 1.80
C THR A 167 -7.06 -34.40 0.93
N SER A 168 -6.54 -34.46 -0.30
CA SER A 168 -6.68 -35.63 -1.18
C SER A 168 -5.92 -36.86 -0.67
N ALA A 169 -4.75 -36.67 -0.03
CA ALA A 169 -4.04 -37.75 0.66
C ALA A 169 -4.80 -38.31 1.88
N TYR A 170 -5.72 -37.52 2.47
CA TYR A 170 -6.55 -37.95 3.59
C TYR A 170 -7.81 -38.71 3.13
N PHE A 171 -8.34 -38.37 1.94
CA PHE A 171 -9.58 -38.94 1.42
C PHE A 171 -9.36 -40.24 0.63
N ILE A 172 -8.22 -40.36 -0.05
CA ILE A 172 -7.76 -41.63 -0.61
C ILE A 172 -7.15 -42.39 0.55
N GLY A 173 -7.89 -43.31 1.18
CA GLY A 173 -7.51 -44.05 2.39
C GLY A 173 -6.31 -45.00 2.23
N VAL A 174 -5.17 -44.50 1.74
CA VAL A 174 -3.90 -45.20 1.75
C VAL A 174 -3.33 -45.03 3.15
N SER A 175 -3.30 -46.11 3.92
CA SER A 175 -2.55 -46.21 5.16
C SER A 175 -1.05 -46.12 4.87
N LEU A 176 -0.57 -44.92 4.50
CA LEU A 176 0.86 -44.63 4.43
C LEU A 176 1.41 -44.70 5.85
N SER A 177 2.53 -45.41 6.03
CA SER A 177 3.25 -45.37 7.30
C SER A 177 3.61 -43.92 7.64
N VAL A 178 3.67 -43.59 8.93
CA VAL A 178 4.01 -42.22 9.42
C VAL A 178 5.30 -41.69 8.75
N GLY A 179 6.24 -42.58 8.42
CA GLY A 179 7.47 -42.25 7.69
C GLY A 179 7.27 -41.82 6.24
N ALA A 180 6.30 -42.39 5.51
CA ALA A 180 6.01 -42.03 4.13
C ALA A 180 5.29 -40.66 4.03
N MET A 181 4.42 -40.35 4.99
CA MET A 181 3.82 -39.02 5.12
C MET A 181 4.87 -37.94 5.41
N ALA A 182 5.83 -38.24 6.29
CA ALA A 182 6.95 -37.34 6.58
C ALA A 182 7.81 -37.09 5.34
N GLY A 183 8.07 -38.12 4.53
CA GLY A 183 8.84 -37.99 3.28
C GLY A 183 8.20 -37.05 2.25
N ILE A 184 6.88 -37.14 2.05
CA ILE A 184 6.16 -36.27 1.11
C ILE A 184 6.10 -34.84 1.62
N ALA A 185 5.85 -34.64 2.93
CA ALA A 185 5.85 -33.31 3.54
C ALA A 185 7.22 -32.63 3.43
N VAL A 186 8.31 -33.38 3.66
CA VAL A 186 9.68 -32.89 3.51
C VAL A 186 9.99 -32.58 2.04
N ALA A 187 9.58 -33.43 1.09
CA ALA A 187 9.78 -33.16 -0.33
C ALA A 187 9.02 -31.92 -0.81
N ALA A 188 7.78 -31.72 -0.34
CA ALA A 188 7.00 -30.52 -0.62
C ALA A 188 7.65 -29.27 0.01
N ALA A 189 8.14 -29.36 1.24
CA ALA A 189 8.85 -28.27 1.92
C ALA A 189 10.20 -27.92 1.26
N VAL A 190 10.91 -28.91 0.71
CA VAL A 190 12.16 -28.71 -0.04
C VAL A 190 11.88 -28.07 -1.39
N LEU A 191 10.81 -28.47 -2.08
CA LEU A 191 10.39 -27.85 -3.33
C LEU A 191 9.94 -26.41 -3.11
N THR A 192 9.12 -26.13 -2.09
CA THR A 192 8.74 -24.74 -1.75
C THR A 192 9.94 -23.92 -1.30
N GLY A 193 10.86 -24.51 -0.55
CA GLY A 193 12.13 -23.87 -0.14
C GLY A 193 13.06 -23.56 -1.32
N LEU A 194 13.21 -24.47 -2.28
CA LEU A 194 14.00 -24.26 -3.49
C LEU A 194 13.37 -23.20 -4.40
N VAL A 195 12.05 -23.23 -4.58
CA VAL A 195 11.34 -22.20 -5.35
C VAL A 195 11.45 -20.84 -4.68
N ALA A 196 11.30 -20.78 -3.35
CA ALA A 196 11.50 -19.56 -2.58
C ALA A 196 12.96 -19.05 -2.64
N TRP A 197 13.96 -19.94 -2.59
CA TRP A 197 15.37 -19.58 -2.68
C TRP A 197 15.75 -19.06 -4.07
N VAL A 198 15.27 -19.70 -5.14
CA VAL A 198 15.49 -19.25 -6.52
C VAL A 198 14.84 -17.89 -6.76
N LEU A 199 13.61 -17.67 -6.25
CA LEU A 199 12.94 -16.37 -6.34
C LEU A 199 13.62 -15.30 -5.47
N CYS A 200 14.09 -15.68 -4.28
CA CYS A 200 14.83 -14.79 -3.38
C CYS A 200 16.16 -14.35 -4.01
N MET A 201 16.94 -15.26 -4.61
CA MET A 201 18.16 -14.90 -5.33
C MET A 201 17.89 -14.01 -6.55
N LYS A 202 16.79 -14.25 -7.28
CA LYS A 202 16.41 -13.40 -8.42
C LYS A 202 15.93 -12.01 -7.99
N CYS A 203 15.22 -11.91 -6.86
CA CYS A 203 14.87 -10.63 -6.24
C CYS A 203 16.09 -9.90 -5.68
N LEU A 204 17.07 -10.62 -5.10
CA LEU A 204 18.30 -10.03 -4.57
C LEU A 204 19.15 -9.42 -5.69
N SER A 205 19.25 -10.10 -6.85
CA SER A 205 19.95 -9.56 -8.02
C SER A 205 19.28 -8.31 -8.61
N LEU A 206 17.96 -8.17 -8.46
CA LEU A 206 17.19 -7.01 -8.94
C LEU A 206 17.22 -5.81 -7.97
N VAL A 207 17.58 -6.03 -6.69
CA VAL A 207 17.69 -4.98 -5.67
C VAL A 207 19.11 -4.41 -5.58
N MET A 208 20.11 -5.16 -6.05
CA MET A 208 21.53 -4.77 -6.02
C MET A 208 22.07 -4.16 -7.33
N SER A 209 21.26 -4.08 -8.39
CA SER A 209 21.56 -3.37 -9.65
C SER A 209 20.84 -2.03 -9.71
#